data_AF-A0A1H8W6K3-F1
#
_entry.id   AF-A0A1H8W6K3-F1
#
_cell.length_a   1.000
_cell.length_b   1.000
_cell.length_c   1.000
_cell.angle_alpha   90.00
_cell.angle_beta   90.00
_cell.angle_gamma   90.00
#
_symmetry.space_group_name_H-M   'P 1'
#
loop_
_entity.id
_entity.type
_entity.pdbx_description
1 polymer ?
#
loop_
_entity_poly.entity_id
_entity_poly.type
_entity_poly.pdbx_seq_one_letter_code
_entity_poly.pdbx_strand_id
1 'polypeptide(L)'
;MAAEHRKVIEPEAADRRKDRVVHARFSASELGAIAGVAAEAGMTTSAFMRSLTLEGAGVSPFFTDDDRAILDLLLSDMRAIGVNLNQLARVANRSGHVDAKAVSAQTADIQKIVAAVMLELRSFAARGAQRRRGTA
;
A
#
# COMPACT_ATOMS: atom_id res chain seq x y z
N MET A 1 15.75 -23.47 27.57
CA MET A 1 14.30 -23.61 27.35
C MET A 1 13.65 -22.25 27.58
N ALA A 2 13.59 -21.42 26.54
CA ALA A 2 12.85 -20.16 26.54
C ALA A 2 12.53 -19.83 25.08
N ALA A 3 11.34 -20.21 24.63
CA ALA A 3 10.79 -19.77 23.36
C ALA A 3 9.50 -19.01 23.69
N GLU A 4 9.70 -17.72 23.95
CA GLU A 4 8.63 -16.74 24.06
C GLU A 4 7.87 -16.74 22.73
N HIS A 5 6.62 -17.21 22.79
CA HIS A 5 5.72 -17.25 21.65
C HIS A 5 5.50 -15.81 21.16
N ARG A 6 6.15 -15.48 20.04
CA ARG A 6 5.85 -14.30 19.22
C ARG A 6 4.38 -14.37 18.83
N LYS A 7 3.53 -13.67 19.58
CA LYS A 7 2.11 -13.49 19.29
C LYS A 7 2.02 -12.92 17.87
N VAL A 8 1.58 -13.77 16.94
CA VAL A 8 1.16 -13.35 15.60
C VAL A 8 0.12 -12.26 15.84
N ILE A 9 0.34 -11.09 15.23
CA ILE A 9 -0.64 -10.01 15.25
C ILE A 9 -1.87 -10.55 14.52
N GLU A 10 -2.85 -11.03 15.28
CA GLU A 10 -4.18 -11.31 14.75
C GLU A 10 -4.75 -9.97 14.24
N PRO A 11 -5.37 -9.93 13.05
CA PRO A 11 -6.00 -8.71 12.57
C PRO A 11 -7.24 -8.47 13.42
N GLU A 12 -7.07 -7.71 14.50
CA GLU A 12 -8.18 -7.30 15.34
C GLU A 12 -9.11 -6.38 14.52
N ALA A 13 -10.37 -6.81 14.42
CA ALA A 13 -11.55 -6.08 13.97
C ALA A 13 -11.79 -5.94 12.44
N ALA A 14 -12.15 -7.04 11.79
CA ALA A 14 -12.93 -7.01 10.55
C ALA A 14 -14.41 -6.60 10.76
N ASP A 15 -14.88 -6.38 12.00
CA ASP A 15 -16.29 -6.04 12.24
C ASP A 15 -16.50 -5.13 13.45
N ARG A 16 -16.27 -3.83 13.28
CA ARG A 16 -16.90 -2.80 14.11
C ARG A 16 -17.53 -1.76 13.20
N ARG A 17 -18.87 -1.82 13.09
CA ARG A 17 -19.69 -0.80 12.42
C ARG A 17 -19.22 0.61 12.83
N LYS A 18 -18.99 1.48 11.85
CA LYS A 18 -18.58 2.88 12.06
C LYS A 18 -19.75 3.68 12.63
N ASP A 19 -19.93 3.66 13.95
CA ASP A 19 -21.10 4.24 14.65
C ASP A 19 -20.82 5.61 15.31
N ARG A 20 -19.56 6.04 15.41
CA ARG A 20 -19.16 7.34 15.95
C ARG A 20 -19.12 8.41 14.85
N VAL A 21 -19.66 9.59 15.16
CA VAL A 21 -19.73 10.74 14.26
C VAL A 21 -18.90 11.90 14.81
N VAL A 22 -18.14 12.55 13.94
CA VAL A 22 -17.42 13.79 14.24
C VAL A 22 -18.16 14.94 13.56
N HIS A 23 -18.44 16.01 14.31
CA HIS A 23 -19.07 17.21 13.78
C HIS A 23 -18.01 18.29 13.50
N ALA A 24 -18.03 18.82 12.28
CA ALA A 24 -17.20 19.95 11.86
C ALA A 24 -18.08 20.97 11.11
N ARG A 25 -17.77 22.25 11.27
CA ARG A 25 -18.50 23.34 10.61
C ARG A 25 -17.79 23.72 9.31
N PHE A 26 -18.57 23.87 8.25
CA PHE A 26 -18.12 24.34 6.95
C PHE A 26 -19.13 25.35 6.42
N SER A 27 -18.64 26.34 5.69
CA SER A 27 -19.46 27.16 4.80
C SER A 27 -19.94 26.34 3.60
N ALA A 28 -20.96 26.85 2.90
CA ALA A 28 -21.45 26.23 1.68
C ALA A 28 -20.38 26.13 0.59
N SER A 29 -19.51 27.15 0.47
CA SER A 29 -18.41 27.17 -0.49
C SER A 29 -17.34 26.13 -0.18
N GLU A 30 -16.96 25.98 1.10
CA GLU A 30 -15.98 24.96 1.52
C GLU A 30 -16.52 23.56 1.26
N LEU A 31 -17.77 23.30 1.62
CA LEU A 31 -18.38 21.98 1.40
C LEU A 31 -18.53 21.67 -0.09
N GLY A 32 -18.87 22.67 -0.92
CA GLY A 32 -18.92 22.54 -2.38
C GLY A 32 -17.57 22.19 -3.00
N ALA A 33 -16.49 22.86 -2.56
CA ALA A 33 -15.14 22.57 -3.01
C ALA A 33 -14.71 21.14 -2.61
N ILE A 34 -14.98 20.73 -1.37
CA ILE A 34 -14.68 19.37 -0.89
C ILE A 34 -15.47 18.33 -1.70
N ALA A 35 -16.74 18.58 -1.98
CA ALA A 35 -17.57 17.68 -2.77
C ALA A 35 -17.05 17.51 -4.21
N GLY A 36 -16.57 18.59 -4.83
CA GLY A 36 -15.94 18.53 -6.16
C GLY A 36 -14.71 17.63 -6.17
N VAL A 37 -13.77 17.88 -5.25
CA VAL A 37 -12.53 17.07 -5.15
C VAL A 37 -12.82 15.62 -4.77
N ALA A 38 -13.80 15.37 -3.90
CA ALA A 38 -14.22 14.02 -3.55
C ALA A 38 -14.76 13.26 -4.78
N ALA A 39 -15.55 13.93 -5.63
CA ALA A 39 -16.07 13.34 -6.87
C ALA A 39 -14.96 13.05 -7.88
N GLU A 40 -14.00 13.96 -8.07
CA GLU A 40 -12.81 13.73 -8.90
C GLU A 40 -11.98 12.53 -8.41
N ALA A 41 -11.95 12.30 -7.10
CA ALA A 41 -11.30 11.14 -6.49
C ALA A 41 -12.18 9.86 -6.47
N GLY A 42 -13.38 9.87 -7.06
CA GLY A 42 -14.27 8.70 -7.09
C GLY A 42 -14.92 8.35 -5.74
N MET A 43 -14.98 9.29 -4.80
CA MET A 43 -15.43 9.07 -3.41
C MET A 43 -16.64 9.90 -3.04
N THR A 44 -17.41 9.42 -2.05
CA THR A 44 -18.37 10.29 -1.36
C THR A 44 -17.63 11.31 -0.50
N THR A 45 -18.22 12.49 -0.28
CA THR A 45 -17.65 13.54 0.56
C THR A 45 -17.26 13.02 1.96
N SER A 46 -18.09 12.17 2.57
CA SER A 46 -17.82 11.60 3.89
C SER A 46 -16.67 10.58 3.88
N ALA A 47 -16.55 9.77 2.82
CA ALA A 47 -15.44 8.83 2.67
C ALA A 47 -14.11 9.59 2.46
N PHE A 48 -14.13 10.64 1.64
CA PHE A 48 -12.98 11.50 1.37
C PHE A 48 -12.51 12.27 2.61
N MET A 49 -13.43 12.92 3.34
CA MET A 49 -13.08 13.61 4.59
C MET A 49 -12.51 12.63 5.62
N ARG A 50 -13.11 11.44 5.75
CA ARG A 50 -12.60 10.41 6.66
C ARG A 50 -11.21 9.95 6.27
N SER A 51 -10.94 9.73 4.98
CA SER A 51 -9.62 9.28 4.54
C SER A 51 -8.54 10.32 4.78
N LEU A 52 -8.81 11.60 4.49
CA LEU A 52 -7.89 12.69 4.82
C LEU A 52 -7.67 12.84 6.32
N THR A 53 -8.72 12.69 7.14
CA THR A 53 -8.60 12.76 8.60
C THR A 53 -7.71 11.64 9.13
N LEU A 54 -7.86 10.42 8.61
CA LEU A 54 -7.02 9.28 9.01
C LEU A 54 -5.59 9.39 8.49
N GLU A 55 -5.39 9.97 7.30
CA GLU A 55 -4.06 10.27 6.76
C GLU A 55 -3.35 11.33 7.60
N GLY A 56 -4.05 12.43 7.91
CA GLY A 56 -3.53 13.51 8.76
C GLY A 56 -3.19 13.03 10.18
N ALA A 57 -3.96 12.08 10.72
CA ALA A 57 -3.67 11.42 12.00
C ALA A 57 -2.57 10.35 11.92
N GLY A 58 -2.04 10.03 10.73
CA GLY A 58 -1.04 8.98 10.54
C GLY A 58 -1.56 7.56 10.72
N VAL A 59 -2.89 7.37 10.74
CA VAL A 59 -3.54 6.06 10.97
C VAL A 59 -3.63 5.25 9.68
N SER A 60 -3.93 5.90 8.55
CA SER A 60 -4.09 5.21 7.27
C SER A 60 -3.70 6.12 6.11
N PRO A 61 -2.83 5.69 5.18
CA PRO A 61 -2.48 6.48 4.01
C PRO A 61 -3.69 6.66 3.09
N PHE A 62 -3.77 7.82 2.43
CA PHE A 62 -4.72 8.07 1.37
C PHE A 62 -4.11 7.68 0.01
N PHE A 63 -4.74 6.72 -0.66
CA PHE A 63 -4.41 6.29 -2.02
C PHE A 63 -5.57 6.58 -2.95
N THR A 64 -5.29 7.25 -4.07
CA THR A 64 -6.21 7.43 -5.19
C THR A 64 -6.43 6.10 -5.92
N ASP A 65 -7.37 6.08 -6.87
CA ASP A 65 -7.58 4.89 -7.71
C ASP A 65 -6.34 4.57 -8.56
N ASP A 66 -5.66 5.59 -9.10
CA ASP A 66 -4.39 5.42 -9.81
C ASP A 66 -3.30 4.82 -8.92
N ASP A 67 -3.20 5.28 -7.67
CA ASP A 67 -2.23 4.75 -6.70
C ASP A 67 -2.50 3.26 -6.43
N ARG A 68 -3.78 2.89 -6.28
CA ARG A 68 -4.19 1.50 -6.07
C ARG A 68 -3.88 0.66 -7.30
N ALA A 69 -4.12 1.16 -8.50
CA ALA A 69 -3.80 0.46 -9.74
C ALA A 69 -2.30 0.20 -9.88
N ILE A 70 -1.45 1.17 -9.54
CA ILE A 70 0.01 1.01 -9.52
C ILE A 70 0.41 -0.06 -8.49
N LEU A 71 -0.14 0.00 -7.27
CA LEU A 71 0.16 -0.98 -6.22
C LEU A 71 -0.29 -2.40 -6.61
N ASP A 72 -1.44 -2.56 -7.26
CA ASP A 72 -1.94 -3.85 -7.74
C ASP A 72 -1.04 -4.42 -8.85
N LEU A 73 -0.57 -3.57 -9.77
CA LEU A 73 0.40 -3.97 -10.80
C LEU A 73 1.70 -4.46 -10.17
N LEU A 74 2.27 -3.69 -9.23
CA LEU A 74 3.49 -4.07 -8.51
C LEU A 74 3.30 -5.38 -7.73
N LEU A 75 2.13 -5.58 -7.10
CA LEU A 75 1.81 -6.81 -6.39
C LEU A 75 1.73 -8.02 -7.33
N SER A 76 1.15 -7.83 -8.52
CA SER A 76 1.09 -8.87 -9.56
C SER A 76 2.50 -9.29 -10.00
N ASP A 77 3.38 -8.32 -10.26
CA ASP A 77 4.76 -8.56 -10.66
C ASP A 77 5.56 -9.29 -9.57
N MET A 78 5.38 -8.88 -8.31
CA MET A 78 5.99 -9.57 -7.17
C MET A 78 5.50 -11.02 -7.02
N ARG A 79 4.23 -11.31 -7.30
CA ARG A 79 3.70 -12.69 -7.31
C ARG A 79 4.34 -13.54 -8.41
N ALA A 80 4.49 -12.98 -9.61
CA ALA A 80 5.14 -13.66 -10.73
C ALA A 80 6.60 -14.04 -10.40
N ILE A 81 7.36 -13.14 -9.79
CA ILE A 81 8.69 -13.43 -9.25
C ILE A 81 8.64 -14.62 -8.28
N GLY A 82 7.72 -14.59 -7.31
CA GLY A 82 7.61 -15.64 -6.30
C GLY A 82 7.36 -17.02 -6.90
N VAL A 83 6.52 -17.08 -7.95
CA VAL A 83 6.29 -18.31 -8.73
C VAL A 83 7.58 -18.78 -9.39
N ASN A 84 8.30 -17.89 -10.07
CA ASN A 84 9.55 -18.24 -10.76
C ASN A 84 10.62 -18.72 -9.76
N LEU A 85 10.76 -18.06 -8.60
CA LEU A 85 11.71 -18.47 -7.56
C LEU A 85 11.37 -19.86 -6.99
N ASN A 86 10.08 -20.13 -6.79
CA ASN A 86 9.61 -21.43 -6.33
C ASN A 86 9.90 -22.53 -7.37
N GLN A 87 9.78 -22.22 -8.66
CA GLN A 87 10.15 -23.15 -9.73
C GLN A 87 11.66 -23.46 -9.71
N LEU A 88 12.50 -22.42 -9.55
CA LEU A 88 13.95 -22.59 -9.45
C LEU A 88 14.34 -23.45 -8.25
N ALA A 89 13.76 -23.20 -7.08
CA ALA A 89 13.97 -24.01 -5.89
C ALA A 89 13.54 -25.47 -6.08
N ARG A 90 12.40 -25.69 -6.76
CA ARG A 90 11.92 -27.05 -7.09
C ARG A 90 12.86 -27.78 -8.05
N VAL A 91 13.42 -27.10 -9.04
CA VAL A 91 14.42 -27.69 -9.94
C VAL A 91 15.67 -28.03 -9.15
N ALA A 92 16.21 -27.08 -8.40
CA ALA A 92 17.37 -27.27 -7.53
C ALA A 92 17.24 -28.50 -6.60
N ASN A 93 16.10 -28.60 -5.91
CA ASN A 93 15.81 -29.68 -4.97
C ASN A 93 15.68 -31.05 -5.66
N ARG A 94 15.30 -31.09 -6.95
CA ARG A 94 15.17 -32.36 -7.71
C ARG A 94 16.46 -32.76 -8.40
N SER A 95 17.19 -31.81 -8.98
CA SER A 95 18.37 -32.09 -9.80
C SER A 95 19.68 -32.02 -9.01
N GLY A 96 19.67 -31.50 -7.78
CA GLY A 96 20.87 -31.27 -6.97
C GLY A 96 21.80 -30.18 -7.53
N HIS A 97 21.40 -29.50 -8.61
CA HIS A 97 22.17 -28.48 -9.29
C HIS A 97 21.27 -27.32 -9.74
N VAL A 98 21.84 -26.11 -9.81
CA VAL A 98 21.12 -24.91 -10.28
C VAL A 98 21.90 -24.27 -11.42
N ASP A 99 21.21 -23.91 -12.50
CA ASP A 99 21.82 -23.15 -13.59
C ASP A 99 22.09 -21.71 -13.14
N ALA A 100 23.36 -21.33 -13.07
CA ALA A 100 23.81 -20.01 -12.66
C ALA A 100 23.25 -18.89 -13.56
N LYS A 101 23.00 -19.18 -14.85
CA LYS A 101 22.42 -18.20 -15.79
C LYS A 101 20.96 -17.93 -15.48
N ALA A 102 20.19 -18.97 -15.11
CA ALA A 102 18.81 -18.84 -14.67
C ALA A 102 18.70 -18.05 -13.35
N VAL A 103 19.58 -18.34 -12.39
CA VAL A 103 19.67 -17.59 -11.11
C VAL A 103 19.97 -16.12 -11.35
N SER A 104 20.95 -15.81 -12.20
CA SER A 104 21.36 -14.44 -12.49
C SER A 104 20.24 -13.64 -13.16
N ALA A 105 19.52 -14.24 -14.12
CA ALA A 105 18.38 -13.61 -14.77
C ALA A 105 17.26 -13.28 -13.77
N GLN A 106 16.84 -14.23 -12.94
CA GLN A 106 15.82 -13.98 -11.92
C GLN A 106 16.26 -12.95 -10.88
N THR A 107 17.53 -12.95 -10.50
CA THR A 107 18.08 -11.95 -9.56
C THR A 107 17.97 -10.54 -10.14
N ALA A 108 18.28 -10.36 -11.43
CA ALA A 108 18.17 -9.06 -12.08
C ALA A 108 16.71 -8.57 -12.15
N ASP A 109 15.75 -9.46 -12.42
CA ASP A 109 14.33 -9.09 -12.45
C ASP A 109 13.78 -8.74 -11.07
N ILE A 110 14.19 -9.47 -10.03
CA ILE A 110 13.90 -9.13 -8.64
C ILE A 110 14.41 -7.74 -8.29
N GLN A 111 15.67 -7.43 -8.63
CA GLN A 111 16.28 -6.13 -8.34
C GLN A 111 15.52 -4.97 -9.01
N LYS A 112 15.06 -5.15 -10.26
CA LYS A 112 14.27 -4.13 -10.96
C LYS A 112 12.93 -3.86 -10.27
N ILE A 113 12.19 -4.92 -9.92
CA ILE A 113 10.87 -4.77 -9.29
C ILE A 113 11.02 -4.22 -7.87
N VAL A 114 12.02 -4.65 -7.11
CA VAL A 114 12.33 -4.07 -5.79
C VAL A 114 12.65 -2.58 -5.93
N ALA A 115 13.44 -2.18 -6.93
CA ALA A 115 13.72 -0.77 -7.18
C ALA A 115 12.45 0.03 -7.53
N ALA A 116 11.57 -0.52 -8.37
CA ALA A 116 10.29 0.10 -8.73
C ALA A 116 9.38 0.26 -7.51
N VAL A 117 9.21 -0.78 -6.70
CA VAL A 117 8.43 -0.74 -5.46
C VAL A 117 9.00 0.31 -4.50
N MET A 118 10.32 0.34 -4.31
CA MET A 118 10.96 1.32 -3.43
C MET A 118 10.79 2.75 -3.92
N LEU A 119 10.79 2.98 -5.24
CA LEU A 119 10.56 4.30 -5.83
C LEU A 119 9.13 4.77 -5.58
N GLU A 120 8.14 3.91 -5.83
CA GLU A 120 6.73 4.25 -5.63
C GLU A 120 6.41 4.49 -4.14
N LEU A 121 6.93 3.64 -3.24
CA LEU A 121 6.78 3.84 -1.79
C LEU A 121 7.39 5.17 -1.32
N ARG A 122 8.53 5.59 -1.88
CA ARG A 122 9.13 6.91 -1.59
C ARG A 122 8.26 8.05 -2.11
N SER A 123 7.72 7.93 -3.32
CA SER A 123 6.78 8.90 -3.90
C SER A 123 5.55 9.07 -3.00
N PHE A 124 4.95 7.96 -2.57
CA PHE A 124 3.81 7.96 -1.65
C PHE A 124 4.15 8.61 -0.30
N ALA A 125 5.29 8.25 0.31
CA ALA A 125 5.73 8.82 1.57
C ALA A 125 5.99 10.34 1.48
N ALA A 126 6.58 10.80 0.36
CA ALA A 126 6.85 12.21 0.11
C ALA A 126 5.56 13.03 -0.04
N ARG A 127 4.55 12.51 -0.76
CA ARG A 127 3.24 13.16 -0.90
C ARG A 127 2.52 13.30 0.44
N GLY A 128 2.51 12.24 1.25
CA GLY A 128 1.96 12.30 2.61
C GLY A 128 2.72 13.30 3.50
N ALA A 129 4.05 13.40 3.36
CA ALA A 129 4.86 14.35 4.13
C ALA A 129 4.69 15.82 3.66
N GLN A 130 4.45 16.06 2.37
CA GLN A 130 4.20 17.40 1.84
C GLN A 130 2.83 17.92 2.29
N ARG A 131 1.80 17.06 2.29
CA ARG A 131 0.48 17.38 2.82
C ARG A 131 0.52 17.74 4.32
N ARG A 132 1.39 17.08 5.10
CA ARG A 132 1.64 17.41 6.53
C ARG A 132 2.38 18.72 6.77
N ARG A 133 3.13 19.24 5.77
CA ARG A 133 3.93 20.47 5.90
C ARG A 133 3.18 21.74 5.49
N GLY A 134 2.03 21.62 4.84
CA GLY A 134 1.14 22.75 4.53
C GLY A 134 0.34 23.29 5.72
N THR A 135 0.56 22.78 6.93
CA THR A 135 -0.06 23.23 8.18
C THR A 135 0.98 23.84 9.13
N ALA A 136 1.68 24.89 8.67
CA ALA A 136 2.49 25.77 9.51
C ALA A 136 2.10 27.22 9.21
#